data_AF-L0JVQ1-F1
#
_entry.id   AF-L0JVQ1-F1
#
_cell.length_a   1.000
_cell.length_b   1.000
_cell.length_c   1.000
_cell.angle_alpha   90.00
_cell.angle_beta   90.00
_cell.angle_gamma   90.00
#
_symmetry.space_group_name_H-M   'P 1'
#
loop_
_entity.id
_entity.type
_entity.pdbx_description
1 polymer ?
#
loop_
_entity_poly.entity_id
_entity_poly.type
_entity_poly.pdbx_seq_one_letter_code
_entity_poly.pdbx_strand_id
1 'polypeptide(L)'
;MFESAEIVEEGKLHLRVVLSGDYYPNEASARFEIRWYRNDDFTFHYQEERRDGAWACRWDRHPNAHNSRDHFHPPPDASRTDAENAQWPADHRDVSRLALDRIEERIQTLWEQ
;
A
#
# COMPACT_ATOMS: atom_id res chain seq x y z
N MET A 1 -14.19 -8.41 1.28
CA MET A 1 -12.83 -7.81 1.30
C MET A 1 -12.47 -7.22 -0.05
N PHE A 2 -12.31 -8.00 -1.13
CA PHE A 2 -11.96 -7.48 -2.46
C PHE A 2 -13.16 -7.45 -3.41
N GLU A 3 -13.21 -6.43 -4.25
CA GLU A 3 -14.14 -6.32 -5.37
C GLU A 3 -13.53 -6.86 -6.66
N SER A 4 -12.25 -6.56 -6.91
CA SER A 4 -11.51 -7.09 -8.07
C SER A 4 -10.01 -7.21 -7.78
N ALA A 5 -9.34 -8.04 -8.54
CA ALA A 5 -7.88 -8.17 -8.57
C ALA A 5 -7.43 -8.49 -9.99
N GLU A 6 -6.58 -7.65 -10.56
CA GLU A 6 -6.15 -7.77 -11.95
C GLU A 6 -4.68 -7.37 -12.14
N ILE A 7 -4.04 -7.96 -13.15
CA ILE A 7 -2.72 -7.53 -13.60
C ILE A 7 -2.94 -6.44 -14.64
N VAL A 8 -2.46 -5.23 -14.36
CA VAL A 8 -2.53 -4.10 -15.27
C VAL A 8 -1.24 -4.04 -16.08
N GLU A 9 -1.34 -4.33 -17.38
CA GLU A 9 -0.19 -4.35 -18.30
C GLU A 9 0.08 -2.99 -18.96
N GLU A 10 -0.92 -2.11 -19.01
CA GLU A 10 -0.76 -0.78 -19.60
C GLU A 10 0.16 0.11 -18.75
N GLY A 11 1.20 0.66 -19.40
CA GLY A 11 2.21 1.46 -18.73
C GLY A 11 3.17 0.62 -17.88
N LYS A 12 3.06 0.71 -16.55
CA LYS A 12 3.94 0.01 -15.62
C LYS A 12 3.22 -1.23 -15.11
N LEU A 13 3.67 -2.44 -15.51
CA LEU A 13 3.11 -3.71 -15.04
C LEU A 13 3.00 -3.75 -13.50
N HIS A 14 1.79 -3.97 -12.98
CA HIS A 14 1.49 -4.11 -11.55
C HIS A 14 0.23 -4.94 -11.32
N LEU A 15 0.10 -5.52 -10.12
CA LEU A 15 -1.17 -6.03 -9.61
C LEU A 15 -1.95 -4.84 -9.05
N ARG A 16 -3.23 -4.74 -9.42
CA ARG A 16 -4.19 -3.81 -8.83
C ARG A 16 -5.30 -4.62 -8.16
N VAL A 17 -5.58 -4.28 -6.92
CA VAL A 17 -6.67 -4.84 -6.13
C VAL A 17 -7.60 -3.70 -5.72
N VAL A 18 -8.89 -3.82 -6.02
CA VAL A 18 -9.92 -2.91 -5.52
C VAL A 18 -10.54 -3.54 -4.29
N LEU A 19 -10.55 -2.82 -3.17
CA LEU A 19 -11.19 -3.27 -1.95
C LEU A 19 -12.67 -2.89 -2.00
N SER A 20 -13.52 -3.82 -1.58
CA SER A 20 -14.97 -3.62 -1.54
C SER A 20 -15.33 -2.52 -0.54
N GLY A 21 -16.22 -1.61 -0.95
CA GLY A 21 -16.72 -0.54 -0.09
C GLY A 21 -17.39 -1.05 1.20
N ASP A 22 -18.02 -2.24 1.16
CA ASP A 22 -18.61 -2.91 2.32
C ASP A 22 -17.58 -3.30 3.40
N TYR A 23 -16.29 -3.22 3.06
CA TYR A 23 -15.20 -3.46 4.00
C TYR A 23 -14.91 -2.27 4.93
N TYR A 24 -15.53 -1.12 4.67
CA TYR A 24 -15.35 0.12 5.43
C TYR A 24 -16.66 0.54 6.10
N PRO A 25 -16.60 1.20 7.28
CA PRO A 25 -17.80 1.68 7.99
C PRO A 25 -18.52 2.85 7.29
N ASN A 26 -17.80 3.58 6.44
CA ASN A 26 -18.28 4.74 5.70
C ASN A 26 -17.88 4.62 4.22
N GLU A 27 -18.57 5.36 3.35
CA GLU A 27 -18.27 5.43 1.91
C GLU A 27 -16.79 5.74 1.68
N ALA A 28 -16.10 4.80 1.03
CA ALA A 28 -14.70 4.90 0.66
C ALA A 28 -14.47 4.13 -0.64
N SER A 29 -13.61 4.65 -1.50
CA SER A 29 -13.00 3.86 -2.57
C SER A 29 -11.57 3.56 -2.17
N ALA A 30 -11.15 2.31 -2.30
CA ALA A 30 -9.82 1.92 -1.86
C ALA A 30 -9.16 0.94 -2.83
N ARG A 31 -7.85 1.13 -3.01
CA ARG A 31 -7.03 0.29 -3.87
C ARG A 31 -5.74 -0.10 -3.19
N PHE A 32 -5.27 -1.29 -3.53
CA PHE A 32 -3.96 -1.80 -3.17
C PHE A 32 -3.23 -2.24 -4.44
N GLU A 33 -2.07 -1.65 -4.68
CA GLU A 33 -1.26 -1.88 -5.88
C GLU A 33 0.10 -2.44 -5.49
N ILE A 34 0.49 -3.55 -6.14
CA ILE A 34 1.79 -4.18 -5.94
C ILE A 34 2.54 -4.16 -7.26
N ARG A 35 3.74 -3.57 -7.24
CA ARG A 35 4.69 -3.66 -8.34
C ARG A 35 5.96 -4.33 -7.86
N TRP A 36 6.32 -5.43 -8.51
CA TRP A 36 7.53 -6.20 -8.22
C TRP A 36 8.49 -6.20 -9.41
N TYR A 37 9.80 -6.20 -9.13
CA TYR A 37 10.85 -6.20 -10.14
C TYR A 37 11.76 -7.41 -10.00
N ARG A 38 12.47 -7.76 -11.09
CA ARG A 38 13.36 -8.95 -11.11
C ARG A 38 14.58 -8.84 -10.19
N ASN A 39 14.93 -7.64 -9.74
CA ASN A 39 16.03 -7.37 -8.82
C ASN A 39 15.59 -7.31 -7.35
N ASP A 40 14.39 -7.85 -7.04
CA ASP A 40 13.77 -7.83 -5.70
C ASP A 40 13.32 -6.45 -5.23
N ASP A 41 13.42 -5.42 -6.06
CA ASP A 41 12.78 -4.14 -5.75
C ASP A 41 11.25 -4.28 -5.83
N PHE A 42 10.54 -3.44 -5.09
CA PHE A 42 9.09 -3.36 -5.13
C PHE A 42 8.54 -2.01 -4.68
N THR A 43 7.28 -1.78 -5.02
CA THR A 43 6.41 -0.76 -4.43
C THR A 43 5.07 -1.40 -4.10
N PHE A 44 4.66 -1.26 -2.86
CA PHE A 44 3.33 -1.59 -2.37
C PHE A 44 2.66 -0.27 -2.06
N HIS A 45 1.49 0.00 -2.62
CA HIS A 45 0.79 1.26 -2.44
C HIS A 45 -0.66 0.99 -2.10
N TYR A 46 -1.07 1.46 -0.92
CA TYR A 46 -2.46 1.45 -0.52
C TYR A 46 -3.00 2.88 -0.49
N GLN A 47 -4.19 3.09 -1.02
CA GLN A 47 -4.86 4.39 -1.08
C GLN A 47 -6.35 4.23 -0.81
N GLU A 48 -6.89 5.17 -0.04
CA GLU A 48 -8.30 5.39 0.22
C GLU A 48 -8.67 6.80 -0.24
N GLU A 49 -9.80 6.94 -0.91
CA GLU A 49 -10.47 8.22 -1.14
C GLU A 49 -11.76 8.24 -0.34
N ARG A 50 -11.92 9.25 0.52
CA ARG A 50 -13.07 9.46 1.40
C ARG A 50 -13.55 10.90 1.30
N ARG A 51 -14.72 11.19 1.88
CA ARG A 51 -15.29 12.55 1.90
C ARG A 51 -14.43 13.55 2.68
N ASP A 52 -13.74 13.09 3.72
CA ASP A 52 -12.91 13.87 4.63
C ASP A 52 -11.45 13.99 4.17
N GLY A 53 -11.05 13.27 3.12
CA GLY A 53 -9.73 13.37 2.51
C GLY A 53 -9.23 12.06 1.90
N ALA A 54 -8.02 12.11 1.37
CA ALA A 54 -7.29 10.93 0.94
C ALA A 54 -6.45 10.36 2.10
N TRP A 55 -6.26 9.05 2.09
CA TRP A 55 -5.34 8.35 2.99
C TRP A 55 -4.52 7.35 2.19
N ALA A 56 -3.20 7.48 2.18
CA ALA A 56 -2.32 6.62 1.42
C ALA A 56 -1.04 6.29 2.18
N CYS A 57 -0.52 5.09 1.99
CA CYS A 57 0.79 4.69 2.51
C CYS A 57 1.50 3.77 1.51
N ARG A 58 2.83 3.76 1.57
CA ARG A 58 3.65 2.93 0.67
C ARG A 58 4.75 2.20 1.39
N TRP A 59 5.01 0.96 0.97
CA TRP A 59 6.19 0.20 1.35
C TRP A 59 7.04 0.03 0.11
N ASP A 60 8.23 0.59 0.14
CA ASP A 60 9.15 0.60 -0.99
C ASP A 60 10.42 -0.16 -0.64
N ARG A 61 10.89 -0.94 -1.61
CA ARG A 61 12.25 -1.48 -1.68
C ARG A 61 12.84 -1.01 -3.00
N HIS A 62 13.65 0.03 -2.96
CA HIS A 62 14.46 0.46 -4.10
C HIS A 62 15.55 1.43 -3.65
N PRO A 63 16.68 1.53 -4.36
CA PRO A 63 17.66 2.57 -4.11
C PRO A 63 17.04 3.96 -4.24
N ASN A 64 17.36 4.87 -3.33
CA ASN A 64 17.08 6.30 -3.48
C ASN A 64 18.22 7.13 -2.82
N ALA A 65 18.21 8.46 -2.96
CA ALA A 65 19.29 9.32 -2.48
C ALA A 65 19.14 9.77 -1.01
N HIS A 66 17.98 9.56 -0.39
CA HIS A 66 17.60 10.21 0.88
C HIS A 66 17.26 9.22 2.00
N ASN A 67 17.02 7.94 1.68
CA ASN A 67 16.61 6.88 2.57
C ASN A 67 17.37 5.58 2.28
N SER A 68 17.22 4.60 3.18
CA SER A 68 17.62 3.23 2.93
C SER A 68 16.84 2.61 1.76
N ARG A 69 17.38 1.52 1.20
CA ARG A 69 16.72 0.75 0.13
C ARG A 69 15.28 0.39 0.51
N ASP A 70 15.09 -0.09 1.74
CA ASP A 70 13.78 -0.33 2.32
C ASP A 70 13.32 0.95 3.04
N HIS A 71 12.14 1.47 2.69
CA HIS A 71 11.56 2.65 3.32
C HIS A 71 10.03 2.64 3.26
N PHE A 72 9.41 3.29 4.24
CA PHE A 72 7.97 3.45 4.38
C PHE A 72 7.58 4.89 4.11
N HIS A 73 6.54 5.10 3.31
CA HIS A 73 5.88 6.41 3.19
C HIS A 73 4.59 6.39 4.02
N PRO A 74 4.52 7.18 5.10
CA PRO A 74 3.37 7.19 5.99
C PRO A 74 2.16 7.92 5.38
N PRO A 75 0.96 7.68 5.94
CA PRO A 75 -0.21 8.52 5.68
C PRO A 75 -0.03 9.96 6.18
N PRO A 76 -0.81 10.92 5.68
CA PRO A 76 -2.02 10.73 4.85
C PRO A 76 -1.79 10.63 3.34
N ASP A 77 -0.64 11.06 2.82
CA ASP A 77 -0.45 11.26 1.37
C ASP A 77 0.67 10.42 0.77
N ALA A 78 1.30 9.55 1.56
CA ALA A 78 2.52 8.82 1.18
C ALA A 78 3.60 9.75 0.60
N SER A 79 3.75 10.94 1.19
CA SER A 79 4.70 11.95 0.76
C SER A 79 6.13 11.40 0.64
N ARG A 80 6.84 11.85 -0.39
CA ARG A 80 8.26 11.53 -0.59
C ARG A 80 9.17 12.13 0.47
N THR A 81 8.82 13.28 1.03
CA THR A 81 9.65 13.97 2.01
C THR A 81 9.57 13.33 3.39
N ASP A 82 8.49 12.59 3.65
CA ASP A 82 8.18 12.04 4.96
C ASP A 82 8.52 10.54 5.01
N ALA A 83 9.33 10.07 4.05
CA ALA A 83 9.76 8.69 3.98
C ALA A 83 10.64 8.33 5.18
N GLU A 84 10.32 7.21 5.83
CA GLU A 84 11.02 6.69 6.99
C GLU A 84 11.83 5.45 6.61
N ASN A 85 13.05 5.35 7.09
CA ASN A 85 13.87 4.15 6.88
C ASN A 85 13.22 2.94 7.55
N ALA A 86 13.21 1.81 6.86
CA ALA A 86 12.63 0.57 7.34
C ALA A 86 13.48 -0.64 6.95
N GLN A 87 13.04 -1.82 7.35
CA GLN A 87 13.59 -3.11 6.92
C GLN A 87 12.43 -4.07 6.65
N TRP A 88 12.38 -4.60 5.43
CA TRP A 88 11.34 -5.54 5.03
C TRP A 88 11.86 -6.98 5.02
N PRO A 89 10.99 -7.98 5.25
CA PRO A 89 11.33 -9.38 5.03
C PRO A 89 11.92 -9.62 3.63
N ALA A 90 12.74 -10.67 3.51
CA ALA A 90 13.28 -11.09 2.20
C ALA A 90 12.23 -11.84 1.36
N ASP A 91 11.32 -12.58 2.01
CA ASP A 91 10.27 -13.32 1.31
C ASP A 91 9.12 -12.38 0.92
N HIS A 92 8.78 -12.35 -0.37
CA HIS A 92 7.69 -11.52 -0.90
C HIS A 92 6.32 -11.78 -0.26
N ARG A 93 6.07 -13.02 0.21
CA ARG A 93 4.83 -13.38 0.90
C ARG A 93 4.77 -12.74 2.28
N ASP A 94 5.93 -12.63 2.95
CA ASP A 94 6.02 -12.00 4.26
C ASP A 94 5.91 -10.47 4.15
N VAL A 95 6.46 -9.86 3.10
CA VAL A 95 6.20 -8.44 2.78
C VAL A 95 4.71 -8.21 2.52
N SER A 96 4.06 -9.10 1.77
CA SER A 96 2.63 -9.00 1.48
C SER A 96 1.78 -9.12 2.72
N ARG A 97 2.11 -10.06 3.62
CA ARG A 97 1.43 -10.19 4.92
C ARG A 97 1.59 -8.92 5.75
N LEU A 98 2.82 -8.39 5.86
CA LEU A 98 3.10 -7.16 6.60
C LEU A 98 2.24 -5.98 6.12
N ALA A 99 2.13 -5.77 4.81
CA ALA A 99 1.34 -4.69 4.26
C ALA A 99 -0.17 -4.90 4.49
N LEU A 100 -0.66 -6.12 4.27
CA LEU A 100 -2.07 -6.46 4.48
C LEU A 100 -2.48 -6.39 5.95
N ASP A 101 -1.63 -6.82 6.88
CA ASP A 101 -1.88 -6.72 8.33
C ASP A 101 -2.04 -5.25 8.75
N ARG A 102 -1.22 -4.35 8.21
CA ARG A 102 -1.33 -2.91 8.50
C ARG A 102 -2.58 -2.27 7.87
N ILE A 103 -2.98 -2.70 6.69
CA ILE A 103 -4.26 -2.28 6.07
C ILE A 103 -5.43 -2.78 6.93
N GLU A 104 -5.35 -4.01 7.41
CA GLU A 104 -6.36 -4.61 8.27
C GLU A 104 -6.51 -3.84 9.59
N GLU A 105 -5.40 -3.55 10.28
CA GLU A 105 -5.38 -2.73 11.49
C GLU A 105 -6.01 -1.34 11.27
N ARG A 106 -5.69 -0.71 10.12
CA ARG A 106 -6.28 0.58 9.74
C ARG A 106 -7.80 0.49 9.59
N ILE A 107 -8.29 -0.55 8.93
CA ILE A 107 -9.72 -0.77 8.68
C ILE A 107 -10.45 -1.10 9.98
N GLN A 108 -9.88 -1.95 10.83
CA GLN A 108 -10.43 -2.26 12.16
C GLN A 108 -10.53 -1.00 13.02
N THR A 109 -9.48 -0.18 13.03
CA THR A 109 -9.47 1.11 13.75
C THR A 109 -10.58 2.05 13.26
N LEU A 110 -10.99 1.97 11.99
CA LEU A 110 -12.11 2.76 11.46
C LEU A 110 -13.46 2.24 11.95
N TRP A 111 -13.63 0.93 12.05
CA TRP A 111 -14.86 0.31 12.55
C TRP A 111 -15.08 0.56 14.05
N GLU A 112 -14.02 0.84 14.80
CA GLU A 112 -14.07 1.14 16.24
C GLU A 112 -14.34 2.63 16.56
N GLN A 113 -14.38 3.50 15.54
CA GLN A 113 -14.68 4.94 15.65
C GLN A 113 -16.17 5.23 15.47
#